data_AF-A0A535BA83-F1
#
_entry.id   AF-A0A535BA83-F1
#
_cell.length_a   1.000
_cell.length_b   1.000
_cell.length_c   1.000
_cell.angle_alpha   90.00
_cell.angle_beta   90.00
_cell.angle_gamma   90.00
#
_symmetry.space_group_name_H-M   'P 1'
#
loop_
_entity.id
_entity.type
_entity.pdbx_description
1 polymer ?
#
loop_
_entity_poly.entity_id
_entity_poly.type
_entity_poly.pdbx_seq_one_letter_code
_entity_poly.pdbx_strand_id
1 'polypeptide(L)'
;MASSWFSTSAGSTSSSIRCWAAGVVSGALPTIPGWAELGPDALTVSLSEFSQRIRRHPGELKNLLRNQAFIAGVGNAYSDEILHEAGLLPLRKRTTLKPDEVVRLHAATGKVLRDAIESIKAQAKYEPHKQDRSFMAVHGKGKEKCPRCGHRISELTARGEATHFCRGCQH
;
A
#
# COMPACT_ATOMS: atom_id res chain seq x y z
N MET A 1 43.07 -8.59 -22.93
CA MET A 1 42.70 -7.76 -21.77
C MET A 1 41.19 -7.84 -21.61
N ALA A 2 40.72 -8.79 -20.80
CA ALA A 2 39.32 -8.96 -20.44
C ALA A 2 39.27 -8.87 -18.92
N SER A 3 38.54 -7.90 -18.39
CA SER A 3 38.41 -7.68 -16.95
C SER A 3 36.94 -7.84 -16.58
N SER A 4 36.65 -8.96 -15.93
CA SER A 4 35.39 -9.32 -15.30
C SER A 4 35.03 -8.33 -14.20
N TRP A 5 33.80 -7.82 -14.21
CA TRP A 5 33.21 -7.08 -13.08
C TRP A 5 31.83 -7.64 -12.75
N PHE A 6 31.80 -8.87 -12.27
CA PHE A 6 30.70 -9.36 -11.44
C PHE A 6 31.25 -9.46 -10.02
N SER A 7 30.80 -8.56 -9.14
CA SER A 7 31.00 -8.72 -7.70
C SER A 7 29.64 -8.84 -7.05
N THR A 8 29.30 -10.07 -6.70
CA THR A 8 28.15 -10.47 -5.90
C THR A 8 28.41 -10.00 -4.47
N SER A 9 27.52 -9.19 -3.90
CA SER A 9 27.44 -9.07 -2.43
C SER A 9 26.03 -9.32 -1.96
N ALA A 10 25.98 -10.23 -1.00
CA ALA A 10 24.80 -10.84 -0.42
C ALA A 10 23.99 -9.86 0.45
N GLY A 11 22.68 -10.07 0.43
CA GLY A 11 21.85 -10.16 1.62
C GLY A 11 21.86 -8.98 2.60
N SER A 12 20.95 -8.03 2.38
CA SER A 12 20.45 -7.14 3.43
C SER A 12 18.94 -7.35 3.55
N THR A 13 18.53 -8.11 4.56
CA THR A 13 17.14 -8.26 5.00
C THR A 13 16.68 -6.99 5.70
N SER A 14 16.33 -5.95 4.94
CA SER A 14 15.66 -4.77 5.48
C SER A 14 14.21 -4.76 5.04
N SER A 15 13.29 -5.05 5.96
CA SER A 15 11.83 -5.01 5.75
C SER A 15 11.26 -3.59 5.64
N SER A 16 12.11 -2.57 5.44
CA SER A 16 11.69 -1.19 5.21
C SER A 16 11.38 -1.00 3.72
N ILE A 17 10.16 -0.54 3.43
CA ILE A 17 9.63 -0.37 2.06
C ILE A 17 10.37 0.73 1.27
N ARG A 18 11.34 1.40 1.90
CA ARG A 18 12.12 2.50 1.31
C ARG A 18 13.16 2.12 0.23
N CYS A 19 13.43 0.85 -0.06
CA CYS A 19 14.46 0.48 -1.03
C CYS A 19 13.89 0.13 -2.43
N TRP A 20 13.71 1.17 -3.26
CA TRP A 20 13.55 1.04 -4.73
C TRP A 20 14.69 1.74 -5.49
N ALA A 21 15.84 1.93 -4.85
CA ALA A 21 17.00 2.53 -5.50
C ALA A 21 18.14 1.51 -5.56
N ALA A 22 18.31 0.89 -6.73
CA ALA A 22 19.48 0.08 -7.02
C ALA A 22 20.73 0.98 -6.96
N GLY A 23 21.67 0.65 -6.07
CA GLY A 23 23.01 1.26 -6.07
C GLY A 23 23.22 2.50 -5.19
N VAL A 24 22.35 2.79 -4.22
CA VAL A 24 22.59 3.91 -3.29
C VAL A 24 23.48 3.44 -2.14
N VAL A 25 24.65 4.08 -2.00
CA VAL A 25 25.55 3.91 -0.86
C VAL A 25 24.80 4.19 0.45
N SER A 26 24.97 3.32 1.44
CA SER A 26 24.39 3.53 2.78
C SER A 26 24.84 4.90 3.31
N GLY A 27 23.88 5.82 3.52
CA GLY A 27 24.11 7.21 3.95
C GLY A 27 23.72 8.28 2.91
N ALA A 28 23.56 7.93 1.64
CA ALA A 28 23.18 8.88 0.58
C ALA A 28 21.67 9.00 0.35
N LEU A 29 20.83 8.31 1.13
CA LEU A 29 19.38 8.33 0.96
C LEU A 29 18.77 9.75 0.92
N PRO A 30 19.20 10.72 1.77
CA PRO A 30 18.69 12.10 1.70
C PRO A 30 19.04 12.85 0.41
N THR A 31 20.01 12.37 -0.37
CA THR A 31 20.43 13.00 -1.64
C THR A 31 19.62 12.52 -2.84
N ILE A 32 18.78 11.50 -2.67
CA ILE A 32 17.88 11.03 -3.72
C ILE A 32 16.73 12.04 -3.86
N PRO A 33 16.46 12.57 -5.07
CA PRO A 33 15.33 13.47 -5.31
C PRO A 33 14.00 12.88 -4.82
N GLY A 34 13.21 13.67 -4.09
CA GLY A 34 11.91 13.25 -3.54
C GLY A 34 11.98 12.43 -2.25
N TRP A 35 13.17 12.00 -1.78
CA TRP A 35 13.29 11.22 -0.55
C TRP A 35 12.83 11.98 0.70
N ALA A 36 13.22 13.25 0.81
CA ALA A 36 12.86 14.11 1.94
C ALA A 36 11.35 14.45 1.99
N GLU A 37 10.63 14.25 0.88
CA GLU A 37 9.20 14.53 0.75
C GLU A 37 8.32 13.34 1.16
N LEU A 38 8.92 12.15 1.34
CA LEU A 38 8.20 10.95 1.73
C LEU A 38 7.68 11.05 3.17
N GLY A 39 6.45 10.57 3.35
CA GLY A 39 5.87 10.36 4.66
C GLY A 39 6.56 9.23 5.45
N PRO A 40 6.08 8.95 6.67
CA PRO A 40 6.52 7.80 7.44
C PRO A 40 6.21 6.49 6.69
N ASP A 41 6.96 5.43 7.01
CA ASP A 41 6.71 4.09 6.48
C ASP A 41 5.36 3.57 7.01
N ALA A 42 4.54 3.04 6.11
CA ALA A 42 3.20 2.56 6.43
C ALA A 42 3.15 1.46 7.48
N LEU A 43 4.20 0.66 7.63
CA LEU A 43 4.28 -0.42 8.63
C LEU A 43 4.64 0.10 10.02
N THR A 44 5.34 1.23 10.11
CA THR A 44 5.91 1.72 11.38
C THR A 44 5.23 2.97 11.92
N VAL A 45 4.38 3.63 11.12
CA VAL A 45 3.68 4.85 11.56
C VAL A 45 2.78 4.57 12.77
N SER A 46 2.89 5.42 13.80
CA SER A 46 2.04 5.31 14.99
C SER A 46 0.61 5.80 14.70
N LEU A 47 -0.36 5.32 15.47
CA LEU A 47 -1.76 5.77 15.35
C LEU A 47 -1.90 7.28 15.58
N SER A 48 -1.17 7.83 16.56
CA SER A 48 -1.22 9.26 16.88
C SER A 48 -0.69 10.10 15.71
N GLU A 49 0.44 9.72 15.13
CA GLU A 49 0.99 10.38 13.95
C GLU A 49 0.06 10.25 12.75
N PHE A 50 -0.43 9.04 12.44
CA PHE A 50 -1.37 8.80 11.34
C PHE A 50 -2.61 9.69 11.46
N SER A 51 -3.18 9.79 12.67
CA SER A 51 -4.36 10.61 12.98
C SER A 51 -4.09 12.11 12.84
N GLN A 52 -2.87 12.59 13.11
CA GLN A 52 -2.49 13.97 12.85
C GLN A 52 -2.30 14.24 11.36
N ARG A 53 -1.66 13.32 10.64
CA ARG A 53 -1.37 13.46 9.21
C ARG A 53 -2.65 13.46 8.38
N ILE A 54 -3.61 12.57 8.65
CA ILE A 54 -4.87 12.51 7.89
C ILE A 54 -5.65 13.84 7.94
N ARG A 55 -5.46 14.64 8.99
CA ARG A 55 -6.07 15.98 9.11
C ARG A 55 -5.39 17.03 8.26
N ARG A 56 -4.11 16.83 7.89
CA ARG A 56 -3.31 17.77 7.08
C ARG A 56 -3.44 17.52 5.58
N HIS A 57 -3.72 16.28 5.18
CA HIS A 57 -3.87 15.90 3.78
C HIS A 57 -5.36 15.86 3.39
N PRO A 58 -5.82 16.70 2.44
CA PRO A 58 -7.19 16.65 1.93
C PRO A 58 -7.36 15.56 0.87
N GLY A 59 -8.61 15.21 0.58
CA GLY A 59 -8.96 14.33 -0.54
C GLY A 59 -9.84 13.15 -0.17
N GLU A 60 -10.06 12.32 -1.18
CA GLU A 60 -10.72 11.02 -1.05
C GLU A 60 -9.75 9.98 -0.47
N LEU A 61 -10.27 9.00 0.27
CA LEU A 61 -9.43 8.06 1.02
C LEU A 61 -8.44 7.30 0.13
N LYS A 62 -8.85 6.86 -1.06
CA LYS A 62 -7.94 6.14 -1.95
C LYS A 62 -6.78 7.01 -2.42
N ASN A 63 -7.08 8.24 -2.86
CA ASN A 63 -6.06 9.18 -3.31
C ASN A 63 -5.13 9.59 -2.17
N LEU A 64 -5.68 9.75 -0.96
CA LEU A 64 -4.91 10.02 0.24
C LEU A 64 -3.93 8.88 0.56
N LEU A 65 -4.38 7.63 0.59
CA LEU A 65 -3.53 6.47 0.90
C LEU A 65 -2.39 6.29 -0.10
N ARG A 66 -2.60 6.69 -1.37
CA ARG A 66 -1.58 6.63 -2.41
C ARG A 66 -0.59 7.80 -2.37
N ASN A 67 -0.91 8.86 -1.63
CA ASN A 67 -0.04 10.01 -1.52
C ASN A 67 1.20 9.64 -0.70
N GLN A 68 2.35 9.52 -1.36
CA GLN A 68 3.60 9.13 -0.71
C GLN A 68 4.07 10.16 0.33
N ALA A 69 3.64 11.42 0.23
CA ALA A 69 3.87 12.42 1.26
C ALA A 69 2.95 12.23 2.47
N PHE A 70 1.80 11.55 2.35
CA PHE A 70 0.97 11.19 3.51
C PHE A 70 1.56 9.97 4.23
N ILE A 71 1.76 8.88 3.50
CA ILE A 71 2.30 7.62 4.00
C ILE A 71 3.07 6.93 2.87
N ALA A 72 4.30 6.50 3.14
CA ALA A 72 5.13 5.86 2.12
C ALA A 72 4.85 4.36 2.04
N GLY A 73 4.90 3.81 0.82
CA GLY A 73 4.82 2.37 0.59
C GLY A 73 3.43 1.81 0.28
N VAL A 74 2.39 2.65 0.29
CA VAL A 74 1.04 2.24 -0.13
C VAL A 74 0.80 2.64 -1.58
N GLY A 75 0.59 1.64 -2.44
CA GLY A 75 0.29 1.80 -3.86
C GLY A 75 -1.18 1.52 -4.22
N ASN A 76 -1.51 1.54 -5.52
CA ASN A 76 -2.89 1.36 -6.01
C ASN A 76 -3.53 0.05 -5.50
N ALA A 77 -2.80 -1.06 -5.56
CA ALA A 77 -3.30 -2.36 -5.13
C ALA A 77 -3.61 -2.40 -3.63
N TYR A 78 -2.63 -2.05 -2.81
CA TYR A 78 -2.79 -2.05 -1.36
C TYR A 78 -3.83 -1.04 -0.88
N SER A 79 -4.01 0.09 -1.57
CA SER A 79 -5.06 1.05 -1.21
C SER A 79 -6.47 0.45 -1.32
N ASP A 80 -6.74 -0.39 -2.34
CA ASP A 80 -8.03 -1.09 -2.47
C ASP A 80 -8.24 -2.08 -1.32
N GLU A 81 -7.22 -2.88 -1.03
CA GLU A 81 -7.25 -3.91 0.02
C GLU A 81 -7.41 -3.30 1.42
N ILE A 82 -6.69 -2.22 1.72
CA ILE A 82 -6.77 -1.51 3.01
C ILE A 82 -8.17 -0.94 3.22
N LEU A 83 -8.75 -0.34 2.18
CA LEU A 83 -10.09 0.24 2.27
C LEU A 83 -11.17 -0.83 2.36
N HIS A 84 -10.98 -1.97 1.70
CA HIS A 84 -11.85 -3.13 1.85
C HIS A 84 -11.80 -3.67 3.28
N GLU A 85 -10.59 -3.84 3.82
CA GLU A 85 -10.42 -4.33 5.17
C GLU A 85 -11.04 -3.38 6.21
N ALA A 86 -10.81 -2.08 6.06
CA ALA A 86 -11.37 -1.04 6.91
C ALA A 86 -12.90 -0.83 6.74
N GLY A 87 -13.50 -1.38 5.68
CA GLY A 87 -14.92 -1.18 5.36
C GLY A 87 -15.26 0.26 4.94
N LEU A 88 -14.32 0.97 4.32
CA LEU A 88 -14.47 2.37 3.94
C LEU A 88 -14.52 2.54 2.42
N LEU A 89 -15.43 3.38 1.92
CA LEU A 89 -15.57 3.61 0.49
C LEU A 89 -14.35 4.40 -0.08
N PRO A 90 -13.78 4.01 -1.24
CA PRO A 90 -12.62 4.69 -1.81
C PRO A 90 -12.79 6.18 -2.07
N LEU A 91 -13.98 6.57 -2.52
CA LEU A 91 -14.34 7.96 -2.85
C LEU A 91 -14.81 8.76 -1.63
N ARG A 92 -14.82 8.16 -0.43
CA ARG A 92 -15.24 8.85 0.78
C ARG A 92 -14.25 9.98 1.08
N LYS A 93 -14.74 11.16 1.45
CA LYS A 93 -13.87 12.29 1.80
C LYS A 93 -13.31 12.08 3.20
N ARG A 94 -12.02 12.35 3.38
CA ARG A 94 -11.36 12.23 4.69
C ARG A 94 -12.01 13.04 5.81
N THR A 95 -12.68 14.15 5.46
CA THR A 95 -13.38 15.03 6.41
C THR A 95 -14.63 14.40 7.02
N THR A 96 -15.13 13.31 6.43
CA THR A 96 -16.31 12.58 6.90
C THR A 96 -15.96 11.39 7.80
N LEU A 97 -14.67 11.15 8.04
CA LEU A 97 -14.23 10.07 8.92
C LEU A 97 -14.44 10.45 10.38
N LYS A 98 -15.08 9.54 11.12
CA LYS A 98 -15.14 9.58 12.57
C LYS A 98 -13.82 9.08 13.17
N PRO A 99 -13.48 9.46 14.41
CA PRO A 99 -12.22 9.06 15.04
C PRO A 99 -11.99 7.54 15.08
N ASP A 100 -13.04 6.76 15.35
CA ASP A 100 -13.00 5.29 15.35
C ASP A 100 -12.69 4.71 13.96
N GLU A 101 -13.15 5.36 12.89
CA GLU A 101 -12.85 4.94 11.52
C GLU A 101 -11.38 5.18 11.16
N VAL A 102 -10.78 6.26 11.69
CA VAL A 102 -9.35 6.53 11.53
C VAL A 102 -8.52 5.45 12.23
N VAL A 103 -8.92 5.03 13.43
CA VAL A 103 -8.27 3.91 14.15
C VAL A 103 -8.38 2.62 13.35
N ARG A 104 -9.57 2.29 12.83
CA ARG A 104 -9.76 1.10 11.99
C ARG A 104 -8.93 1.16 10.70
N LEU A 105 -8.86 2.32 10.05
CA LEU A 105 -8.07 2.51 8.83
C LEU A 105 -6.57 2.30 9.09
N HIS A 106 -6.05 2.81 10.21
CA HIS A 106 -4.65 2.60 10.62
C HIS A 106 -4.38 1.12 10.90
N ALA A 107 -5.26 0.45 11.66
CA ALA A 107 -5.13 -0.98 11.94
C ALA A 107 -5.18 -1.84 10.67
N ALA A 108 -6.12 -1.54 9.75
CA ALA A 108 -6.25 -2.20 8.46
C ALA A 108 -5.00 -2.03 7.59
N THR A 109 -4.40 -0.83 7.61
CA THR A 109 -3.14 -0.54 6.89
C THR A 109 -2.03 -1.49 7.33
N GLY A 110 -1.77 -1.55 8.63
CA GLY A 110 -0.72 -2.43 9.15
C GLY A 110 -1.03 -3.91 8.95
N LYS A 111 -2.29 -4.32 9.07
CA LYS A 111 -2.71 -5.71 8.87
C LYS A 111 -2.51 -6.17 7.42
N VAL A 112 -3.08 -5.46 6.46
CA VAL A 112 -3.01 -5.83 5.03
C VAL A 112 -1.56 -5.90 4.55
N LEU A 113 -0.72 -4.96 4.93
CA LEU A 113 0.69 -4.97 4.52
C LEU A 113 1.46 -6.14 5.13
N ARG A 114 1.22 -6.49 6.40
CA ARG A 114 1.83 -7.67 7.04
C ARG A 114 1.35 -8.97 6.40
N ASP A 115 0.04 -9.10 6.19
CA ASP A 115 -0.57 -10.27 5.54
C ASP A 115 -0.01 -10.46 4.12
N ALA A 116 0.20 -9.37 3.38
CA ALA A 116 0.83 -9.41 2.07
C ALA A 116 2.29 -9.86 2.11
N ILE A 117 3.08 -9.35 3.07
CA ILE A 117 4.48 -9.77 3.26
C ILE A 117 4.56 -11.27 3.55
N GLU A 118 3.72 -11.78 4.45
CA GLU A 118 3.72 -13.22 4.78
C GLU A 118 3.24 -14.07 3.60
N SER A 119 2.22 -13.60 2.87
CA SER A 119 1.75 -14.28 1.65
C SER A 119 2.85 -14.38 0.58
N ILE A 120 3.60 -13.31 0.38
CA ILE A 120 4.72 -13.28 -0.56
C ILE A 120 5.87 -14.19 -0.10
N LYS A 121 6.22 -14.18 1.19
CA LYS A 121 7.25 -15.08 1.75
C LYS A 121 6.88 -16.56 1.62
N ALA A 122 5.59 -16.89 1.75
CA ALA A 122 5.10 -18.26 1.63
C ALA A 122 5.16 -18.81 0.19
N GLN A 123 5.31 -17.95 -0.82
CA GLN A 123 5.41 -18.38 -2.20
C GLN A 123 6.81 -18.94 -2.51
N ALA A 124 6.92 -20.26 -2.62
CA ALA A 124 8.16 -20.97 -2.89
C ALA A 124 8.88 -20.54 -4.20
N LYS A 125 8.16 -19.91 -5.12
CA LYS A 125 8.67 -19.38 -6.40
C LYS A 125 8.21 -17.94 -6.62
N TYR A 126 8.31 -17.09 -5.60
CA TYR A 126 8.01 -15.66 -5.79
C TYR A 126 8.97 -15.07 -6.82
N GLU A 127 8.43 -14.70 -7.98
CA GLU A 127 9.15 -13.97 -9.00
C GLU A 127 8.69 -12.50 -8.94
N PRO A 128 9.54 -11.55 -8.50
CA PRO A 128 9.17 -10.14 -8.35
C PRO A 128 8.56 -9.53 -9.62
N HIS A 129 9.01 -9.99 -10.78
CA HIS A 129 8.55 -9.51 -12.09
C HIS A 129 7.15 -10.00 -12.49
N LYS A 130 6.71 -11.15 -11.97
CA LYS A 130 5.37 -11.70 -12.28
C LYS A 130 4.25 -11.03 -11.48
N GLN A 131 4.60 -10.36 -10.38
CA GLN A 131 3.66 -9.68 -9.50
C GLN A 131 2.41 -10.53 -9.20
N ASP A 132 2.61 -11.76 -8.72
CA ASP A 132 1.48 -12.62 -8.33
C ASP A 132 0.68 -11.95 -7.20
N ARG A 133 -0.58 -11.64 -7.48
CA ARG A 133 -1.53 -10.96 -6.59
C ARG A 133 -2.75 -11.83 -6.27
N SER A 134 -2.64 -13.14 -6.49
CA SER A 134 -3.72 -14.11 -6.24
C SER A 134 -4.30 -14.04 -4.82
N PHE A 135 -3.48 -13.68 -3.83
CA PHE A 135 -3.86 -13.53 -2.42
C PHE A 135 -4.71 -12.29 -2.11
N MET A 136 -4.84 -11.33 -3.04
CA MET A 136 -5.61 -10.09 -2.81
C MET A 136 -7.12 -10.36 -2.81
N ALA A 137 -7.89 -9.65 -1.98
CA ALA A 137 -9.32 -9.91 -1.80
C ALA A 137 -10.19 -9.22 -2.85
N VAL A 138 -9.84 -7.99 -3.26
CA VAL A 138 -10.68 -7.17 -4.16
C VAL A 138 -9.94 -6.61 -5.36
N HIS A 139 -8.64 -6.32 -5.24
CA HIS A 139 -7.87 -5.68 -6.29
C HIS A 139 -7.72 -6.60 -7.51
N GLY A 140 -8.05 -6.09 -8.69
CA GLY A 140 -8.03 -6.86 -9.94
C GLY A 140 -9.17 -7.86 -10.09
N LYS A 141 -10.07 -7.96 -9.10
CA LYS A 141 -11.21 -8.89 -9.06
C LYS A 141 -12.53 -8.20 -9.43
N GLY A 142 -12.47 -7.21 -10.32
CA GLY A 142 -13.66 -6.51 -10.81
C GLY A 142 -14.70 -7.50 -11.32
N LYS A 143 -15.98 -7.26 -10.98
CA LYS A 143 -17.14 -8.12 -11.33
C LYS A 143 -17.21 -9.47 -10.61
N GLU A 144 -16.17 -9.92 -9.91
CA GLU A 144 -16.21 -11.13 -9.09
C GLU A 144 -17.02 -10.95 -7.80
N LYS A 145 -17.27 -12.04 -7.08
CA LYS A 145 -17.98 -12.00 -5.79
C LYS A 145 -17.01 -11.62 -4.67
N CYS A 146 -17.43 -10.68 -3.83
CA CYS A 146 -16.70 -10.29 -2.64
C CYS A 146 -16.58 -11.49 -1.67
N PRO A 147 -15.39 -11.79 -1.16
CA PRO A 147 -15.18 -12.91 -0.25
C PRO A 147 -15.86 -12.72 1.12
N ARG A 148 -16.19 -11.49 1.52
CA ARG A 148 -16.81 -11.19 2.83
C ARG A 148 -18.34 -11.25 2.79
N CYS A 149 -18.97 -10.67 1.78
CA CYS A 149 -20.44 -10.57 1.73
C CYS A 149 -21.10 -11.14 0.46
N GLY A 150 -20.31 -11.66 -0.49
CA GLY A 150 -20.82 -12.22 -1.74
C GLY A 150 -21.31 -11.21 -2.78
N HIS A 151 -21.38 -9.91 -2.45
CA HIS A 151 -21.77 -8.87 -3.40
C HIS A 151 -20.74 -8.71 -4.52
N ARG A 152 -21.16 -8.26 -5.71
CA ARG A 152 -20.23 -8.05 -6.83
C ARG A 152 -19.26 -6.91 -6.53
N ILE A 153 -17.97 -7.16 -6.75
CA ILE A 153 -16.91 -6.15 -6.67
C ILE A 153 -17.13 -5.17 -7.80
N SER A 154 -17.27 -3.90 -7.42
CA SER A 154 -17.39 -2.76 -8.31
C SER A 154 -16.01 -2.32 -8.76
N GLU A 155 -15.94 -1.83 -9.99
CA GLU A 155 -14.74 -1.30 -10.61
C GLU A 155 -15.01 0.14 -11.06
N LEU A 156 -14.10 1.04 -10.71
CA LEU A 156 -14.08 2.42 -11.18
C LEU A 156 -12.72 2.71 -11.80
N THR A 157 -12.71 3.05 -13.08
CA THR A 157 -11.48 3.43 -13.78
C THR A 157 -11.36 4.95 -13.80
N ALA A 158 -10.32 5.47 -13.17
CA ALA A 158 -10.01 6.90 -13.17
C ALA A 158 -8.55 7.09 -13.59
N ARG A 159 -8.31 7.98 -14.57
CA ARG A 159 -6.95 8.35 -15.03
C ARG A 159 -6.05 7.15 -15.38
N GLY A 160 -6.63 6.11 -15.99
CA GLY A 160 -5.90 4.92 -16.43
C GLY A 160 -5.65 3.86 -15.36
N GLU A 161 -6.12 4.06 -14.12
CA GLU A 161 -6.01 3.06 -13.06
C GLU A 161 -7.39 2.61 -12.56
N ALA A 162 -7.56 1.29 -12.45
CA ALA A 162 -8.75 0.68 -11.90
C ALA A 162 -8.75 0.70 -10.37
N THR A 163 -9.91 1.01 -9.81
CA THR A 163 -10.22 0.97 -8.38
C THR A 163 -11.27 -0.08 -8.14
N HIS A 164 -10.96 -1.05 -7.28
CA HIS A 164 -11.84 -2.16 -6.96
C HIS A 164 -12.35 -2.04 -5.53
N PHE A 165 -13.67 -2.17 -5.34
CA PHE A 165 -14.28 -2.07 -4.02
C PHE A 165 -15.62 -2.80 -3.96
N CYS A 166 -16.04 -3.18 -2.77
CA CYS A 166 -17.31 -3.85 -2.52
C CYS A 166 -18.33 -2.90 -1.89
N ARG A 167 -19.39 -2.56 -2.63
CA ARG A 167 -20.49 -1.69 -2.15
C ARG A 167 -21.30 -2.29 -0.99
N GLY A 168 -21.25 -3.61 -0.81
CA GLY A 168 -21.90 -4.29 0.32
C GLY A 168 -21.09 -4.31 1.61
N CYS A 169 -19.78 -4.01 1.55
CA CYS A 169 -18.89 -4.02 2.73
C CYS A 169 -18.34 -2.63 3.09
N GLN A 170 -18.36 -1.70 2.14
CA GLN A 170 -17.68 -0.40 2.26
C GLN A 170 -18.69 0.74 2.20
N HIS A 171 -18.67 1.59 3.22
CA HIS A 171 -19.62 2.70 3.42
C HIS A 171 -18.94 4.05 3.67
#